data_AF-A0A1G7RYR6-F1
#
_entry.id   AF-A0A1G7RYR6-F1
#
_cell.length_a   1.000
_cell.length_b   1.000
_cell.length_c   1.000
_cell.angle_alpha   90.00
_cell.angle_beta   90.00
_cell.angle_gamma   90.00
#
_symmetry.space_group_name_H-M   'P 1'
#
loop_
_entity.id
_entity.type
_entity.pdbx_description
1 polymer ?
#
loop_
_entity_poly.entity_id
_entity_poly.type
_entity_poly.pdbx_seq_one_letter_code
_entity_poly.pdbx_strand_id
1 'polypeptide(L)'
;IWESDKEKVAKYRQSDAGKAAYAIRCQTIERSFADAKVLHGLRYCRFRGRENVQIQALLTATAQNIKKIALHLSRRTISNMHKISYSILHLHFHFSFDTKFKSRGISTA
;
A
#
# COMPACT_ATOMS: atom_id res chain seq x y z
N ILE A 1 -23.78 18.68 -15.41
CA ILE A 1 -23.57 17.26 -15.01
C ILE A 1 -22.39 17.13 -14.02
N TRP A 2 -21.26 17.83 -14.21
CA TRP A 2 -20.05 17.66 -13.38
C TRP A 2 -19.89 18.61 -12.18
N GLU A 3 -20.73 19.65 -12.08
CA GLU A 3 -20.58 20.72 -11.08
C GLU A 3 -20.66 20.20 -9.63
N SER A 4 -21.60 19.29 -9.36
CA SER A 4 -21.81 18.72 -8.02
C SER A 4 -20.60 17.93 -7.53
N ASP A 5 -19.89 17.22 -8.41
CA ASP A 5 -18.70 16.47 -8.04
C ASP A 5 -17.49 17.39 -7.83
N LYS A 6 -17.37 18.48 -8.62
CA LYS A 6 -16.34 19.52 -8.36
C LYS A 6 -16.53 20.14 -6.97
N GLU A 7 -17.76 20.45 -6.60
CA GLU A 7 -18.07 21.01 -5.28
C GLU A 7 -17.70 20.04 -4.14
N LYS A 8 -17.98 18.74 -4.28
CA LYS A 8 -17.57 17.72 -3.30
C LYS A 8 -16.06 17.67 -3.15
N VAL A 9 -15.31 17.68 -4.26
CA VAL A 9 -13.85 17.68 -4.23
C VAL A 9 -13.30 18.95 -3.60
N ALA A 10 -13.90 20.12 -3.89
CA ALA A 10 -13.52 21.39 -3.28
C ALA A 10 -13.73 21.38 -1.76
N LYS A 11 -14.90 20.90 -1.30
CA LYS A 11 -15.19 20.71 0.14
C LYS A 11 -14.21 19.74 0.78
N TYR A 12 -13.92 18.60 0.14
CA TYR A 12 -12.95 17.63 0.64
C TYR A 12 -11.53 18.21 0.76
N ARG A 13 -11.07 18.98 -0.23
CA ARG A 13 -9.75 19.63 -0.20
C ARG A 13 -9.59 20.59 0.99
N GLN A 14 -10.67 21.24 1.43
CA GLN A 14 -10.67 22.14 2.57
C GLN A 14 -10.70 21.41 3.92
N SER A 15 -11.17 20.15 3.95
CA SER A 15 -11.14 19.31 5.16
C SER A 15 -9.71 18.98 5.59
N ASP A 16 -9.51 18.67 6.87
CA ASP A 16 -8.19 18.35 7.39
C ASP A 16 -7.64 17.03 6.82
N ALA A 17 -8.50 16.05 6.57
CA ALA A 17 -8.14 14.83 5.86
C ALA A 17 -7.65 15.13 4.43
N GLY A 18 -8.31 16.04 3.71
CA GLY A 18 -7.91 16.47 2.38
C GLY A 18 -6.57 17.20 2.36
N LYS A 19 -6.31 18.07 3.35
CA LYS A 19 -5.01 18.74 3.53
C LYS A 19 -3.89 17.73 3.81
N ALA A 20 -4.13 16.75 4.69
CA ALA A 20 -3.17 15.69 4.99
C ALA A 20 -2.88 14.82 3.76
N ALA A 21 -3.92 14.41 3.02
CA ALA A 21 -3.78 13.67 1.77
C ALA A 21 -3.01 14.48 0.71
N TYR A 22 -3.27 15.79 0.62
CA TYR A 22 -2.55 16.69 -0.28
C TYR A 22 -1.06 16.77 0.05
N ALA A 23 -0.69 16.83 1.34
CA ALA A 23 0.72 16.86 1.77
C ALA A 23 1.49 15.60 1.38
N ILE A 24 0.86 14.42 1.44
CA ILE A 24 1.49 13.12 1.09
C ILE A 24 1.56 12.91 -0.43
N ARG A 25 0.82 13.70 -1.21
CA ARG A 25 0.69 13.54 -2.66
C ARG A 25 2.01 13.71 -3.40
N CYS A 26 2.87 14.62 -2.94
CA CYS A 26 4.18 14.87 -3.53
C CYS A 26 5.09 13.63 -3.46
N GLN A 27 4.97 12.86 -2.37
CA GLN A 27 5.78 11.66 -2.12
C GLN A 27 5.25 10.42 -2.85
N THR A 28 3.94 10.35 -3.06
CA THR A 28 3.28 9.14 -3.57
C THR A 28 2.89 9.28 -5.04
N ILE A 29 1.91 10.13 -5.33
CA ILE A 29 1.32 10.29 -6.66
C ILE A 29 2.26 11.04 -7.59
N GLU A 30 2.76 12.20 -7.17
CA GLU A 30 3.57 13.06 -8.04
C GLU A 30 4.93 12.43 -8.33
N ARG A 31 5.51 11.72 -7.35
CA ARG A 31 6.72 10.91 -7.57
C ARG A 31 6.49 9.80 -8.59
N SER A 32 5.39 9.06 -8.50
CA SER A 32 5.04 8.03 -9.49
C SER A 32 4.88 8.61 -10.90
N PHE A 33 4.29 9.81 -11.03
CA PHE A 33 4.19 10.49 -12.32
C PHE A 33 5.53 10.97 -12.85
N ALA A 34 6.41 11.48 -11.98
CA ALA A 34 7.78 11.87 -12.36
C ALA A 34 8.57 10.66 -12.89
N ASP A 35 8.50 9.53 -12.19
CA ASP A 35 9.13 8.28 -12.62
C ASP A 35 8.55 7.80 -13.95
N ALA A 36 7.22 7.83 -14.12
CA ALA A 36 6.58 7.45 -15.37
C ALA A 36 7.01 8.34 -16.55
N LYS A 37 7.15 9.65 -16.31
CA LYS A 37 7.59 10.63 -17.30
C LYS A 37 8.97 10.31 -17.85
N VAL A 38 9.90 9.91 -16.98
CA VAL A 38 11.29 9.63 -17.35
C VAL A 38 11.46 8.18 -17.83
N LEU A 39 11.04 7.20 -17.02
CA LEU A 39 11.32 5.77 -17.25
C LEU A 39 10.46 5.14 -18.36
N HIS A 40 9.25 5.65 -18.58
CA HIS A 40 8.33 5.12 -19.59
C HIS A 40 8.18 6.05 -20.81
N GLY A 41 9.06 7.06 -20.91
CA GLY A 41 9.13 7.93 -22.08
C GLY A 41 7.91 8.82 -22.28
N LEU A 42 7.14 9.11 -21.22
CA LEU A 42 5.95 9.98 -21.30
C LEU A 42 6.30 11.48 -21.32
N ARG A 43 7.60 11.85 -21.42
CA ARG A 43 8.03 13.25 -21.60
C ARG A 43 7.56 13.84 -22.94
N TYR A 44 7.47 13.01 -23.97
CA TYR A 44 7.02 13.39 -25.31
C TYR A 44 6.04 12.36 -25.86
N CYS A 45 5.12 12.79 -26.72
CA CYS A 45 4.24 11.89 -27.44
C CYS A 45 5.07 11.09 -28.46
N ARG A 46 5.38 9.84 -28.14
CA ARG A 46 6.18 8.96 -29.00
C ARG A 46 5.41 8.44 -30.21
N PHE A 47 4.10 8.27 -30.07
CA PHE A 47 3.22 7.80 -31.14
C PHE A 47 2.42 8.93 -31.76
N ARG A 48 2.03 8.77 -33.03
CA ARG A 48 1.15 9.70 -33.73
C ARG A 48 -0.32 9.35 -33.46
N GLY A 49 -1.14 10.37 -33.27
CA GLY A 49 -2.58 10.23 -32.99
C GLY A 49 -2.89 10.07 -31.50
N ARG A 50 -4.02 10.65 -31.08
CA ARG A 50 -4.47 10.68 -29.67
C ARG A 50 -4.64 9.28 -29.08
N GLU A 51 -5.26 8.39 -29.85
CA GLU A 51 -5.56 7.02 -29.42
C GLU A 51 -4.29 6.23 -29.06
N ASN A 52 -3.26 6.28 -29.92
CA ASN A 52 -2.01 5.57 -29.68
C ASN A 52 -1.25 6.09 -28.45
N VAL A 53 -1.27 7.42 -28.23
CA VAL A 53 -0.67 8.01 -27.01
C VAL A 53 -1.47 7.63 -25.76
N GLN A 54 -2.81 7.56 -25.86
CA GLN A 54 -3.65 7.10 -24.76
C GLN A 54 -3.37 5.63 -24.42
N ILE A 55 -3.25 4.76 -25.41
CA ILE A 55 -2.90 3.35 -25.21
C ILE A 55 -1.56 3.22 -24.48
N GLN A 56 -0.53 3.98 -24.89
CA GLN A 56 0.76 3.99 -24.20
C GLN A 56 0.62 4.39 -22.72
N ALA A 57 -0.11 5.47 -22.45
CA ALA A 57 -0.32 5.95 -21.09
C ALA A 57 -1.09 4.94 -20.22
N LEU A 58 -2.15 4.35 -20.76
CA LEU A 58 -2.99 3.37 -20.07
C LEU A 58 -2.23 2.09 -19.78
N LEU A 59 -1.50 1.52 -20.76
CA LEU A 59 -0.67 0.33 -20.55
C LEU A 59 0.42 0.57 -19.51
N THR A 60 1.05 1.74 -19.54
CA THR A 60 2.06 2.13 -18.55
C THR A 60 1.46 2.18 -17.14
N ALA A 61 0.32 2.85 -16.97
CA ALA A 61 -0.37 2.94 -15.69
C ALA A 61 -0.81 1.56 -15.18
N THR A 62 -1.32 0.69 -16.06
CA THR A 62 -1.70 -0.68 -15.73
C THR A 62 -0.50 -1.49 -15.22
N ALA A 63 0.64 -1.44 -15.91
CA ALA A 63 1.85 -2.13 -15.48
C ALA A 63 2.34 -1.64 -14.10
N GLN A 64 2.32 -0.31 -13.88
CA GLN A 64 2.68 0.27 -12.58
C GLN A 64 1.71 -0.16 -11.46
N ASN A 65 0.41 -0.22 -11.73
CA ASN A 65 -0.60 -0.68 -10.79
C ASN A 65 -0.40 -2.15 -10.42
N ILE A 66 -0.13 -3.02 -11.40
CA ILE A 66 0.16 -4.44 -11.16
C ILE A 66 1.40 -4.58 -10.28
N LYS A 67 2.48 -3.85 -10.58
CA LYS A 67 3.70 -3.83 -9.75
C LYS A 67 3.39 -3.41 -8.31
N LYS A 68 2.58 -2.36 -8.14
CA LYS A 68 2.18 -1.86 -6.82
C LYS A 68 1.40 -2.92 -6.03
N ILE A 69 0.41 -3.57 -6.66
CA ILE A 69 -0.38 -4.65 -6.04
C ILE A 69 0.54 -5.81 -5.63
N ALA A 70 1.41 -6.27 -6.53
CA ALA A 70 2.35 -7.35 -6.24
C ALA A 70 3.26 -7.03 -5.04
N LEU A 71 3.77 -5.79 -4.95
CA LEU A 71 4.57 -5.34 -3.82
C LEU A 71 3.76 -5.31 -2.50
N HIS A 72 2.50 -4.88 -2.53
CA HIS A 72 1.64 -4.89 -1.35
C HIS A 72 1.33 -6.31 -0.89
N LEU A 73 1.04 -7.23 -1.82
CA LEU A 73 0.79 -8.64 -1.52
C LEU A 73 2.05 -9.30 -0.92
N SER A 74 3.22 -9.10 -1.53
CA SER A 74 4.49 -9.62 -1.03
C SER A 74 4.78 -9.16 0.41
N ARG A 75 4.65 -7.85 0.69
CA ARG A 75 4.84 -7.32 2.05
C ARG A 75 3.83 -7.87 3.04
N ARG A 76 2.58 -8.05 2.62
CA ARG A 76 1.53 -8.64 3.47
C ARG A 76 1.84 -10.08 3.83
N THR A 77 2.29 -10.89 2.86
CA THR A 77 2.69 -12.28 3.10
C THR A 77 3.84 -12.35 4.10
N ILE A 78 4.88 -11.51 3.94
CA ILE A 78 6.01 -11.45 4.88
C ILE A 78 5.55 -11.04 6.28
N SER A 79 4.70 -10.01 6.39
CA SER A 79 4.16 -9.58 7.69
C SER A 79 3.33 -10.67 8.36
N ASN A 80 2.50 -11.40 7.58
CA ASN A 80 1.71 -12.50 8.08
C ASN A 80 2.60 -13.68 8.54
N MET A 81 3.64 -14.01 7.79
CA MET A 81 4.64 -15.01 8.20
C MET A 81 5.32 -14.64 9.52
N HIS A 82 5.71 -13.38 9.69
CA HIS A 82 6.29 -12.90 10.94
C HIS A 82 5.31 -13.07 12.10
N LYS A 83 4.04 -12.67 11.93
CA LYS A 83 2.99 -12.84 12.95
C LYS A 83 2.77 -14.30 13.35
N ILE A 84 2.76 -15.22 12.39
CA ILE A 84 2.64 -16.66 12.65
C ILE A 84 3.84 -17.15 13.47
N SER A 85 5.06 -16.75 13.10
CA SER A 85 6.27 -17.10 13.87
C SER A 85 6.20 -16.60 15.32
N TYR A 86 5.85 -15.33 15.55
CA TYR A 86 5.67 -14.78 16.90
C TYR A 86 4.57 -15.49 17.69
N SER A 87 3.47 -15.87 17.03
CA SER A 87 2.39 -16.63 17.67
C SER A 87 2.83 -18.04 18.07
N ILE A 88 3.58 -18.75 17.21
CA ILE A 88 4.14 -20.08 17.52
C ILE A 88 5.17 -19.98 18.65
N LEU A 89 6.08 -19.00 18.61
CA LEU A 89 7.05 -18.72 19.69
C LEU A 89 6.34 -18.43 21.01
N HIS A 90 5.27 -17.62 20.99
CA HIS A 90 4.48 -17.30 22.17
C HIS A 90 3.75 -18.54 22.73
N LEU A 91 3.14 -19.36 21.87
CA LEU A 91 2.52 -20.64 22.27
C LEU A 91 3.54 -21.61 22.84
N HIS A 92 4.74 -21.71 22.24
CA HIS A 92 5.82 -22.56 22.75
C HIS A 92 6.33 -22.07 24.11
N PHE A 93 6.43 -20.75 24.31
CA PHE A 93 6.81 -20.16 25.59
C PHE A 93 5.75 -20.38 26.67
N HIS A 94 4.47 -20.23 26.33
CA HIS A 94 3.34 -20.50 27.24
C HIS A 94 3.26 -21.99 27.64
N PHE A 95 3.37 -22.91 26.66
CA PHE A 95 3.38 -24.35 26.91
C PHE A 95 4.63 -24.79 27.71
N SER A 96 5.78 -24.17 27.48
CA SER A 96 7.01 -24.38 28.27
C SER A 96 6.89 -23.86 29.72
N PHE A 97 6.04 -22.86 29.96
CA PHE A 97 5.75 -22.35 31.30
C PHE A 97 4.76 -23.26 32.05
N ASP A 98 3.69 -23.70 31.39
CA ASP A 98 2.69 -24.61 31.99
C ASP A 98 3.27 -25.97 32.36
N THR A 99 4.15 -26.52 31.52
CA THR A 99 4.84 -27.79 31.80
C THR A 99 5.79 -27.68 33.00
N LYS A 100 6.48 -26.54 33.17
CA LYS A 100 7.36 -26.28 34.33
C LYS A 100 6.60 -26.02 35.63
N PHE A 101 5.41 -25.41 35.58
CA PHE A 101 4.58 -25.17 36.77
C PHE A 101 3.95 -26.48 37.28
N LYS A 102 3.52 -27.36 36.36
CA LYS A 102 2.96 -28.67 36.75
C LYS A 102 4.00 -29.65 37.31
N SER A 103 5.27 -29.52 36.93
CA SER A 103 6.37 -30.33 37.50
C SER A 103 6.96 -29.76 38.80
N ARG A 104 6.65 -28.51 39.16
CA ARG A 104 7.06 -27.86 40.42
C ARG A 104 5.80 -27.57 41.23
N GLY A 105 5.32 -28.55 41.99
CA GLY A 105 4.08 -28.45 42.76
C GLY A 105 4.05 -27.26 43.74
N ILE A 106 3.65 -26.08 43.27
CA ILE A 106 3.30 -24.95 44.11
C ILE A 106 1.77 -24.94 44.16
N SER A 107 1.27 -25.60 45.21
CA SER A 107 -0.10 -25.49 45.67
C SER A 107 -0.33 -24.05 46.14
N THR A 108 -1.21 -23.30 45.46
CA THR A 108 -1.81 -22.09 46.03
C THR A 108 -2.74 -22.52 47.16
N ALA A 109 -2.36 -22.20 48.39
CA ALA A 109 -3.27 -22.02 49.52
C ALA A 109 -3.82 -20.59 49.48
#